data_AF-A0A6P0MM56-F1
#
_entry.id   AF-A0A6P0MM56-F1
#
_cell.length_a   1.000
_cell.length_b   1.000
_cell.length_c   1.000
_cell.angle_alpha   90.00
_cell.angle_beta   90.00
_cell.angle_gamma   90.00
#
_symmetry.space_group_name_H-M   'P 1'
#
loop_
_entity.id
_entity.type
_entity.pdbx_description
1 polymer ?
#
loop_
_entity_poly.entity_id
_entity_poly.type
_entity_poly.pdbx_seq_one_letter_code
_entity_poly.pdbx_strand_id
1 'polypeptide(L)'
;MLRTVIIALATVGLVLTTNLMFSPVNATTSDLELYTWGYPYLGSEQVVCKKIITHPKQRPMPKSSKMEPVKIRSTIISDRYCDHLTKPAQVGG
;
A
#
# COMPACT_ATOMS: atom_id res chain seq x y z
N MET A 1 53.07 -10.70 -12.26
CA MET A 1 52.00 -11.70 -11.98
C MET A 1 51.34 -11.49 -10.62
N LEU A 2 52.08 -11.16 -9.54
CA LEU A 2 51.47 -10.93 -8.23
C LEU A 2 50.44 -9.78 -8.20
N ARG A 3 50.75 -8.65 -8.86
CA ARG A 3 49.84 -7.49 -8.94
C ARG A 3 48.48 -7.81 -9.57
N THR A 4 48.46 -8.61 -10.64
CA THR A 4 47.22 -8.98 -11.33
C THR A 4 46.36 -9.92 -10.47
N VAL A 5 47.00 -10.81 -9.72
CA VAL A 5 46.31 -11.69 -8.76
C VAL A 5 45.67 -10.90 -7.62
N ILE A 6 46.38 -9.90 -7.08
CA ILE A 6 45.84 -9.04 -6.00
C ILE A 6 44.63 -8.24 -6.49
N ILE A 7 44.68 -7.70 -7.71
CA ILE A 7 43.57 -6.95 -8.29
C ILE A 7 42.33 -7.86 -8.48
N ALA A 8 42.53 -9.09 -8.97
CA ALA A 8 41.44 -10.05 -9.13
C ALA A 8 40.80 -10.47 -7.81
N LEU A 9 41.61 -10.65 -6.75
CA LEU A 9 41.10 -10.94 -5.41
C LEU A 9 40.32 -9.76 -4.82
N ALA A 10 40.80 -8.52 -5.03
CA ALA A 10 40.11 -7.33 -4.56
C ALA A 10 38.75 -7.14 -5.25
N THR A 11 38.66 -7.37 -6.56
CA THR A 11 37.39 -7.26 -7.29
C THR A 11 36.39 -8.33 -6.88
N VAL A 12 36.84 -9.58 -6.71
CA VAL A 12 35.99 -10.68 -6.24
C VAL A 12 35.49 -10.38 -4.82
N GLY A 13 36.38 -9.94 -3.92
CA GLY A 13 35.99 -9.54 -2.56
C GLY A 13 34.95 -8.41 -2.55
N LEU A 14 35.15 -7.39 -3.40
CA LEU A 14 34.20 -6.29 -3.53
C LEU A 14 32.82 -6.78 -4.00
N VAL A 15 32.77 -7.64 -5.02
CA VAL A 15 31.50 -8.18 -5.55
C VAL A 15 30.78 -9.07 -4.53
N LEU A 16 31.51 -9.89 -3.77
CA LEU A 16 30.90 -10.71 -2.71
C LEU A 16 30.33 -9.84 -1.59
N THR A 17 31.09 -8.84 -1.13
CA THR A 17 30.64 -7.97 -0.04
C THR A 17 29.44 -7.11 -0.41
N THR A 18 29.35 -6.61 -1.65
CA THR A 18 28.18 -5.84 -2.08
C THR A 18 26.93 -6.72 -2.16
N ASN A 19 27.02 -7.90 -2.78
CA ASN A 19 25.86 -8.80 -2.91
C ASN A 19 25.37 -9.37 -1.58
N LEU A 20 26.24 -9.60 -0.59
CA LEU A 20 25.81 -10.06 0.74
C LEU A 20 25.23 -8.94 1.61
N MET A 21 25.69 -7.70 1.45
CA MET A 21 25.27 -6.57 2.30
C MET A 21 23.91 -5.98 1.90
N PHE A 22 23.48 -6.15 0.65
CA PHE A 22 22.16 -5.73 0.22
C PHE A 22 21.11 -6.79 0.61
N SER A 23 20.73 -6.80 1.90
CA SER A 23 19.45 -7.39 2.29
C SER A 23 18.34 -6.73 1.47
N PRO A 24 17.34 -7.47 0.95
CA PRO A 24 16.23 -6.84 0.27
C PRO A 24 15.59 -5.84 1.23
N VAL A 25 15.48 -4.57 0.79
CA VAL A 25 14.71 -3.57 1.53
C VAL A 25 13.32 -4.16 1.71
N ASN A 26 12.99 -4.47 2.97
CA ASN A 26 11.68 -4.95 3.33
C ASN A 26 10.74 -3.75 3.23
N ALA A 27 10.18 -3.52 2.05
CA ALA A 27 9.22 -2.46 1.81
C ALA A 27 8.04 -2.73 2.75
N THR A 28 7.95 -1.96 3.83
CA THR A 28 6.88 -2.09 4.80
C THR A 28 5.62 -1.53 4.13
N THR A 29 4.80 -2.42 3.57
CA THR A 29 3.49 -2.06 3.03
C THR A 29 2.57 -1.76 4.21
N SER A 30 2.38 -0.47 4.53
CA SER A 30 1.48 -0.02 5.58
C SER A 30 0.02 -0.11 5.14
N ASP A 31 -0.88 -0.34 6.09
CA ASP A 31 -2.31 -0.22 5.84
C ASP A 31 -2.66 1.24 5.51
N LEU A 32 -3.48 1.44 4.47
CA LEU A 32 -4.00 2.76 4.12
C LEU A 32 -5.35 2.95 4.82
N GLU A 33 -5.42 3.95 5.70
CA GLU A 33 -6.66 4.39 6.33
C GLU A 33 -7.18 5.68 5.67
N LEU A 34 -8.45 5.67 5.26
CA LEU A 34 -9.13 6.82 4.65
C LEU A 34 -10.47 7.07 5.35
N TYR A 35 -10.80 8.34 5.55
CA TYR A 35 -12.09 8.79 6.07
C TYR A 35 -12.83 9.54 4.97
N THR A 36 -14.09 9.18 4.71
CA THR A 36 -14.87 9.83 3.65
C THR A 36 -16.38 9.71 3.88
N TRP A 37 -17.13 10.63 3.30
CA TRP A 37 -18.58 10.56 3.23
C TRP A 37 -19.03 9.55 2.17
N GLY A 38 -20.04 8.76 2.48
CA GLY A 38 -20.66 7.85 1.51
C GLY A 38 -21.96 7.23 2.02
N TYR A 39 -22.53 6.32 1.25
CA TYR A 39 -23.79 5.65 1.60
C TYR A 39 -23.52 4.34 2.31
N PRO A 40 -24.27 3.98 3.39
CA PRO A 40 -24.01 2.80 4.21
C PRO A 40 -24.04 1.50 3.39
N TYR A 41 -24.99 1.38 2.47
CA TYR A 41 -25.18 0.29 1.53
C TYR A 41 -25.74 0.81 0.20
N LEU A 42 -25.77 -0.03 -0.83
CA LEU A 42 -26.29 0.33 -2.15
C LEU A 42 -27.81 0.62 -2.08
N GLY A 43 -28.24 1.78 -2.58
CA GLY A 43 -29.64 2.20 -2.55
C GLY A 43 -30.06 2.93 -1.26
N SER A 44 -29.13 3.22 -0.35
CA SER A 44 -29.39 4.15 0.75
C SER A 44 -29.24 5.59 0.27
N GLU A 45 -30.13 6.48 0.73
CA GLU A 45 -30.04 7.94 0.51
C GLU A 45 -29.37 8.66 1.69
N GLN A 46 -29.06 7.92 2.76
CA GLN A 46 -28.43 8.48 3.95
C GLN A 46 -26.93 8.58 3.74
N VAL A 47 -26.39 9.80 3.82
CA VAL A 47 -24.95 10.05 3.78
C VAL A 47 -24.36 9.91 5.18
N VAL A 48 -23.38 9.00 5.32
CA VAL A 48 -22.69 8.67 6.58
C VAL A 48 -21.18 8.77 6.43
N CYS A 49 -20.46 9.07 7.51
CA CYS A 49 -19.00 9.05 7.54
C CYS A 49 -18.50 7.60 7.63
N LYS A 50 -17.52 7.24 6.80
CA LYS A 50 -16.94 5.89 6.72
C LYS A 50 -15.43 5.92 6.89
N LYS A 51 -14.92 4.97 7.67
CA LYS A 51 -13.50 4.57 7.68
C LYS A 51 -13.31 3.45 6.67
N ILE A 52 -12.37 3.62 5.74
CA ILE A 52 -11.94 2.63 4.76
C ILE A 52 -10.51 2.24 5.10
N ILE A 53 -10.27 0.96 5.37
CA ILE A 53 -8.94 0.40 5.63
C ILE A 53 -8.58 -0.54 4.50
N THR A 54 -7.52 -0.22 3.78
CA THR A 54 -7.02 -1.00 2.66
C THR A 54 -5.73 -1.69 3.08
N HIS A 55 -5.76 -3.02 3.15
CA HIS A 55 -4.60 -3.83 3.47
C HIS A 55 -4.00 -4.37 2.17
N PRO A 56 -2.76 -3.98 1.80
CA PRO A 56 -2.05 -4.58 0.68
C PRO A 56 -1.95 -6.08 0.88
N LYS A 57 -2.38 -6.87 -0.10
CA LYS A 57 -2.20 -8.33 -0.04
C LYS A 57 -1.01 -8.73 -0.88
N GLN A 58 -0.04 -9.40 -0.27
CA GLN A 58 0.96 -10.15 -1.02
C GLN A 58 0.34 -11.46 -1.52
N ARG A 59 -0.57 -11.37 -2.49
CA ARG A 59 -1.08 -12.55 -3.21
C ARG A 59 -0.45 -12.59 -4.59
N PRO A 60 0.03 -13.76 -5.05
CA PRO A 60 0.49 -13.91 -6.42
C PRO A 60 -0.66 -13.52 -7.34
N MET A 61 -0.46 -12.46 -8.13
CA MET A 61 -1.40 -12.10 -9.18
C MET A 61 -0.93 -12.64 -10.52
N PRO A 62 -1.87 -12.94 -11.44
CA PRO A 62 -1.52 -13.26 -12.81
C PRO A 62 -0.63 -12.14 -13.39
N LYS A 63 0.42 -12.52 -14.13
CA LYS A 63 1.35 -11.56 -14.75
C LYS A 63 0.68 -10.53 -15.69
N SER A 64 -0.56 -10.80 -16.10
CA SER A 64 -1.38 -9.92 -16.93
C SER A 64 -2.13 -8.83 -16.15
N SER A 65 -2.20 -8.91 -14.82
CA SER A 65 -2.86 -7.89 -14.02
C SER A 65 -1.96 -6.69 -13.81
N LYS A 66 -2.44 -5.50 -14.19
CA LYS A 66 -1.80 -4.21 -13.87
C LYS A 66 -2.18 -3.69 -12.48
N MET A 67 -3.05 -4.39 -11.77
CA MET A 67 -3.65 -3.93 -10.51
C MET A 67 -3.15 -4.82 -9.36
N GLU A 68 -2.76 -4.22 -8.24
CA GLU A 68 -2.35 -4.99 -7.06
C GLU A 68 -3.56 -5.44 -6.24
N PRO A 69 -3.56 -6.66 -5.69
CA PRO A 69 -4.66 -7.12 -4.87
C PRO A 69 -4.64 -6.43 -3.50
N VAL A 70 -5.77 -5.84 -3.13
CA VAL A 70 -5.96 -5.21 -1.83
C VAL A 70 -7.18 -5.79 -1.10
N LYS A 71 -7.14 -5.84 0.23
CA LYS A 71 -8.29 -6.16 1.06
C LYS A 71 -8.85 -4.89 1.66
N ILE A 72 -10.05 -4.52 1.22
CA ILE A 72 -10.75 -3.33 1.68
C ILE A 72 -11.72 -3.74 2.81
N ARG A 73 -11.69 -3.00 3.90
CA ARG A 73 -12.71 -3.04 4.97
C ARG A 73 -13.29 -1.65 5.12
N SER A 74 -14.61 -1.54 5.22
CA SER A 74 -15.27 -0.27 5.51
C SER A 74 -16.13 -0.38 6.76
N THR A 75 -16.21 0.70 7.54
CA THR A 75 -17.00 0.77 8.76
C THR A 75 -17.58 2.17 8.90
N ILE A 76 -18.85 2.26 9.28
CA ILE A 76 -19.50 3.53 9.58
C ILE A 76 -18.94 4.03 10.91
N ILE A 77 -18.55 5.29 10.94
CA ILE A 77 -17.95 5.92 12.12
C ILE A 77 -18.64 7.26 12.41
N SER A 78 -18.23 7.92 13.49
CA SER A 78 -18.75 9.25 13.84
C SER A 78 -18.44 10.29 12.76
N ASP A 79 -19.44 11.14 12.47
CA ASP A 79 -19.35 12.25 11.52
C ASP A 79 -18.16 13.18 11.78
N ARG A 80 -17.73 13.32 13.05
CA ARG A 80 -16.57 14.14 13.47
C ARG A 80 -15.29 13.91 12.67
N TYR A 81 -15.11 12.70 12.15
CA TYR A 81 -13.92 12.34 11.37
C TYR A 81 -13.99 12.82 9.92
N CYS A 82 -15.18 13.13 9.41
CA CYS A 82 -15.42 13.64 8.06
C CYS A 82 -15.86 15.11 8.05
N ASP A 83 -15.98 15.79 9.19
CA ASP A 83 -16.45 17.19 9.30
C ASP A 83 -15.60 18.19 8.48
N HIS A 84 -14.32 17.87 8.27
CA HIS A 84 -13.40 18.68 7.45
C HIS A 84 -13.53 18.42 5.94
N LEU A 85 -14.37 17.46 5.53
CA LEU A 85 -14.59 17.07 4.14
C LEU A 85 -15.96 17.56 3.67
N THR A 86 -16.04 17.95 2.40
CA THR A 86 -17.31 18.33 1.78
C THR A 86 -18.29 17.16 1.80
N LYS A 87 -19.41 17.32 2.51
CA LYS A 87 -20.49 16.34 2.53
C LYS A 87 -21.21 16.34 1.18
N PRO A 88 -21.38 15.17 0.51
CA PRO A 88 -22.16 15.07 -0.72
C PRO A 88 -23.56 15.62 -0.51
N ALA A 89 -24.06 16.37 -1.48
CA ALA A 89 -25.47 16.78 -1.51
C ALA A 89 -26.33 15.52 -1.50
N GLN A 90 -27.27 15.44 -0.56
CA GLN A 90 -28.25 14.36 -0.59
C GLN A 90 -29.06 14.54 -1.88
N VAL A 91 -29.02 13.54 -2.76
CA VAL A 91 -29.96 13.48 -3.88
C VAL A 91 -31.29 13.04 -3.28
N GLY A 92 -32.03 14.00 -2.73
CA GLY A 92 -33.41 13.80 -2.31
C GLY A 92 -34.30 13.84 -3.55
N GLY A 93 -35.02 12.75 -3.80
CA GLY A 93 -36.13 12.66 -4.73
C GLY A 93 -37.42 12.44 -3.96
#